data_AF-A0A3A4PEP6-F1
#
_entry.id   AF-A0A3A4PEP6-F1
#
_cell.length_a   1.000
_cell.length_b   1.000
_cell.length_c   1.000
_cell.angle_alpha   90.00
_cell.angle_beta   90.00
_cell.angle_gamma   90.00
#
_symmetry.space_group_name_H-M   'P 1'
#
loop_
_entity.id
_entity.type
_entity.pdbx_description
1 polymer ?
#
loop_
_entity_poly.entity_id
_entity_poly.type
_entity_poly.pdbx_seq_one_letter_code
_entity_poly.pdbx_strand_id
1 'polypeptide(L)'
;MDPKMMQKMMVEGMRSGMRMTFDTMTSVQEQMEKMWKVLLEQSEDVRKEGEKVLAEWLENMRKGREEFRRNLEDGMRKMEDLIGQE
;
A
#
# COMPACT_ATOMS: atom_id res chain seq x y z
N MET A 1 26.27 3.64 21.85
CA MET A 1 25.59 4.08 20.62
C MET A 1 25.18 5.52 20.81
N ASP A 2 25.51 6.40 19.88
CA ASP A 2 25.10 7.81 19.92
C ASP A 2 23.55 7.92 19.85
N PRO A 3 22.90 8.75 20.68
CA PRO A 3 21.45 8.91 20.67
C PRO A 3 20.86 9.30 19.30
N LYS A 4 21.54 10.17 18.52
CA LYS A 4 21.10 10.54 17.17
C LYS A 4 21.20 9.35 16.21
N MET A 5 22.24 8.52 16.35
CA MET A 5 22.38 7.30 15.56
C MET A 5 21.28 6.28 15.86
N MET A 6 20.87 6.14 17.12
CA MET A 6 19.74 5.30 17.52
C MET A 6 18.41 5.80 16.95
N GLN A 7 18.15 7.12 16.99
CA GLN A 7 16.94 7.71 16.41
C GLN A 7 16.85 7.49 14.90
N LYS A 8 17.95 7.73 14.18
CA LYS A 8 18.01 7.50 12.73
C LYS A 8 17.71 6.04 12.39
N MET A 9 18.34 5.10 13.08
CA MET A 9 18.12 3.66 12.89
C MET A 9 16.66 3.25 13.15
N MET A 10 16.02 3.83 14.17
CA MET A 10 14.60 3.58 14.46
C MET A 10 13.69 4.08 13.32
N VAL A 11 13.94 5.29 12.79
CA VAL A 11 13.16 5.83 11.66
C VAL A 11 13.37 5.03 10.39
N GLU A 12 14.61 4.63 10.08
CA GLU A 12 14.91 3.75 8.94
C GLU A 12 14.25 2.37 9.09
N GLY A 13 14.21 1.83 10.31
CA GLY A 13 13.51 0.59 10.64
C GLY A 13 11.99 0.71 10.42
N MET A 14 11.37 1.78 10.93
CA MET A 14 9.95 2.08 10.69
C MET A 14 9.66 2.22 9.19
N ARG A 15 10.51 2.94 8.45
CA ARG A 15 10.40 3.12 7.00
C ARG A 15 10.41 1.79 6.26
N SER A 16 11.35 0.92 6.63
CA SER A 16 11.50 -0.39 6.00
C SER A 16 10.29 -1.30 6.30
N GLY A 17 9.84 -1.34 7.56
CA GLY A 17 8.66 -2.10 7.97
C GLY A 17 7.40 -1.65 7.24
N MET A 18 7.17 -0.34 7.17
CA MET A 18 6.04 0.24 6.47
C MET A 18 6.03 -0.06 4.97
N ARG A 19 7.19 0.04 4.29
CA ARG A 19 7.32 -0.33 2.87
C ARG A 19 7.00 -1.81 2.64
N MET A 20 7.57 -2.69 3.46
CA MET A 20 7.31 -4.13 3.38
C MET A 20 5.83 -4.47 3.57
N THR A 21 5.15 -3.85 4.56
CA THR A 21 3.71 -4.02 4.77
C THR A 21 2.92 -3.55 3.56
N PHE A 22 3.29 -2.40 2.98
CA PHE A 22 2.62 -1.86 1.78
C PHE A 22 2.77 -2.79 0.57
N ASP A 23 3.97 -3.31 0.32
CA ASP A 23 4.24 -4.23 -0.80
C ASP A 23 3.49 -5.56 -0.62
N THR A 24 3.44 -6.06 0.61
CA THR A 24 2.67 -7.27 0.95
C THR A 24 1.19 -7.06 0.71
N MET A 25 0.62 -5.95 1.20
CA MET A 25 -0.79 -5.61 0.99
C MET A 25 -1.12 -5.48 -0.51
N THR A 26 -0.23 -4.84 -1.28
CA THR A 26 -0.39 -4.70 -2.73
C THR A 26 -0.44 -6.08 -3.41
N SER A 27 0.49 -6.97 -3.05
CA SER A 27 0.55 -8.33 -3.57
C SER A 27 -0.70 -9.16 -3.26
N VAL A 28 -1.24 -9.05 -2.03
CA VAL A 28 -2.48 -9.74 -1.63
C VAL A 28 -3.66 -9.26 -2.45
N GLN A 29 -3.79 -7.94 -2.64
CA GLN A 29 -4.85 -7.37 -3.44
C GLN A 29 -4.77 -7.78 -4.93
N GLU A 30 -3.57 -7.85 -5.50
CA GLU A 30 -3.37 -8.38 -6.86
C GLU A 30 -3.78 -9.85 -7.00
N GLN A 31 -3.54 -10.67 -5.98
CA GLN A 31 -4.01 -12.06 -5.96
C GLN A 31 -5.55 -12.14 -5.88
N MET A 32 -6.18 -11.31 -5.05
CA MET A 32 -7.64 -11.22 -4.98
C MET A 32 -8.23 -10.79 -6.33
N GLU A 33 -7.64 -9.80 -7.00
CA GLU A 33 -8.04 -9.37 -8.34
C GLU A 33 -8.03 -10.54 -9.34
N LYS A 34 -6.97 -11.34 -9.35
CA LYS A 34 -6.86 -12.52 -10.22
C LYS A 34 -7.97 -13.53 -9.90
N MET A 35 -8.24 -13.80 -8.63
CA MET A 35 -9.30 -14.71 -8.21
C MET A 35 -10.68 -14.23 -8.69
N TRP A 36 -10.96 -12.93 -8.56
CA TRP A 36 -12.20 -12.34 -9.04
C TRP A 36 -12.36 -12.43 -10.56
N LYS A 37 -11.29 -12.20 -11.33
CA LYS A 37 -11.31 -12.38 -12.79
C LYS A 37 -11.67 -13.81 -13.18
N VAL A 38 -11.06 -14.81 -12.53
CA VAL A 38 -11.36 -16.23 -12.75
C VAL A 38 -12.83 -16.55 -12.43
N LEU A 39 -13.39 -16.00 -11.35
CA LEU A 39 -14.80 -16.19 -11.00
C LEU A 39 -15.75 -15.59 -12.05
N LEU A 40 -15.43 -14.40 -12.57
CA LEU A 40 -16.23 -13.73 -13.61
C LEU A 40 -16.17 -14.46 -14.97
N GLU A 41 -15.06 -15.12 -15.29
CA GLU A 41 -14.93 -15.94 -16.50
C GLU A 41 -15.80 -17.21 -16.46
N GLN A 42 -16.17 -17.70 -15.27
CA GLN A 42 -16.90 -18.96 -15.09
C GLN A 42 -18.43 -18.82 -15.03
N SER A 43 -18.98 -17.60 -14.92
CA SER A 43 -20.43 -17.39 -14.76
C SER A 43 -20.97 -16.29 -15.67
N GLU A 44 -21.82 -16.65 -16.63
CA GLU A 44 -22.50 -15.69 -17.52
C GLU A 44 -23.39 -14.70 -16.76
N ASP A 45 -24.01 -15.13 -15.66
CA ASP A 45 -24.94 -14.32 -14.84
C ASP A 45 -24.22 -13.22 -14.04
N VAL A 46 -22.96 -13.44 -13.64
CA VAL A 46 -22.19 -12.48 -12.82
C VAL A 46 -21.43 -11.47 -13.70
N ARG A 47 -21.32 -11.75 -15.01
CA ARG A 47 -20.39 -11.07 -15.92
C ARG A 47 -20.67 -9.58 -16.11
N LYS A 48 -21.92 -9.18 -16.40
CA LYS A 48 -22.22 -7.78 -16.77
C LYS A 48 -22.15 -6.79 -15.62
N GLU A 49 -22.72 -7.13 -14.47
CA GLU A 49 -22.73 -6.23 -13.29
C GLU A 49 -21.47 -6.41 -12.43
N GLY A 50 -20.98 -7.64 -12.32
CA GLY A 50 -19.78 -7.99 -11.56
C GLY A 50 -18.50 -7.40 -12.15
N GLU A 51 -18.34 -7.37 -13.48
CA GLU A 51 -17.15 -6.74 -14.11
C GLU A 51 -17.04 -5.25 -13.78
N LYS A 52 -18.17 -4.52 -13.82
CA LYS A 52 -18.19 -3.09 -13.50
C LYS A 52 -17.89 -2.84 -12.02
N VAL A 53 -18.57 -3.55 -11.12
CA VAL A 53 -18.34 -3.43 -9.68
C VAL A 53 -16.90 -3.79 -9.30
N LEU A 54 -16.35 -4.84 -9.92
CA LEU A 54 -14.96 -5.24 -9.72
C LEU A 54 -14.00 -4.14 -10.19
N ALA A 55 -14.20 -3.60 -11.40
CA ALA A 55 -13.36 -2.53 -11.92
C ALA A 55 -13.38 -1.28 -11.04
N GLU A 56 -14.55 -0.86 -10.58
CA GLU A 56 -14.69 0.28 -9.65
C GLU A 56 -14.02 0.01 -8.31
N TRP A 57 -14.19 -1.19 -7.75
CA TRP A 57 -13.54 -1.59 -6.50
C TRP A 57 -12.01 -1.61 -6.62
N LEU A 58 -11.47 -2.20 -7.68
CA LEU A 58 -10.02 -2.26 -7.92
C LEU A 58 -9.41 -0.86 -8.09
N GLU A 59 -10.09 0.02 -8.82
CA GLU A 59 -9.61 1.39 -8.99
C GLU A 59 -9.62 2.17 -7.66
N ASN A 60 -10.66 2.01 -6.85
CA ASN A 60 -10.73 2.63 -5.52
C ASN A 60 -9.63 2.11 -4.59
N MET A 61 -9.40 0.79 -4.58
CA MET A 61 -8.33 0.17 -3.80
C MET A 61 -6.95 0.67 -4.26
N ARG A 62 -6.73 0.78 -5.58
CA ARG A 62 -5.49 1.34 -6.14
C ARG A 62 -5.26 2.78 -5.70
N LYS A 63 -6.28 3.65 -5.81
CA LYS A 63 -6.21 5.04 -5.35
C LYS A 63 -5.90 5.14 -3.86
N GLY A 64 -6.62 4.39 -3.02
CA GLY A 64 -6.42 4.38 -1.58
C GLY A 64 -5.02 3.93 -1.18
N ARG A 65 -4.46 2.92 -1.86
CA ARG A 65 -3.06 2.49 -1.67
C ARG A 65 -2.07 3.59 -2.05
N GLU A 66 -2.25 4.25 -3.19
CA GLU A 66 -1.34 5.32 -3.61
C GLU A 66 -1.38 6.52 -2.66
N GLU A 67 -2.56 6.88 -2.17
CA GLU A 67 -2.72 7.95 -1.17
C GLU A 67 -2.05 7.57 0.16
N PHE A 68 -2.28 6.34 0.64
CA PHE A 68 -1.61 5.82 1.82
C PHE A 68 -0.09 5.87 1.68
N ARG A 69 0.45 5.42 0.54
CA ARG A 69 1.90 5.46 0.25
C ARG A 69 2.43 6.90 0.29
N ARG A 70 1.72 7.83 -0.34
CA ARG A 70 2.10 9.26 -0.36
C ARG A 70 2.15 9.84 1.06
N ASN A 71 1.12 9.59 1.86
CA ASN A 71 1.05 10.08 3.25
C ASN A 71 2.17 9.50 4.12
N LEU A 72 2.48 8.22 3.91
CA LEU A 72 3.55 7.52 4.60
C LEU A 72 4.93 8.09 4.24
N GLU A 73 5.21 8.29 2.95
CA GLU A 73 6.46 8.90 2.48
C GLU A 73 6.63 10.34 2.94
N ASP A 74 5.55 11.13 2.93
CA ASP A 74 5.57 12.51 3.43
C ASP A 74 5.83 12.58 4.94
N GLY A 75 5.15 11.73 5.72
CA GLY A 75 5.34 11.65 7.17
C GLY A 75 6.77 11.25 7.55
N MET A 76 7.35 10.27 6.86
CA MET A 76 8.73 9.85 7.11
C MET A 76 9.75 10.93 6.74
N ARG A 77 9.53 11.65 5.63
CA ARG A 77 10.38 12.80 5.28
C ARG A 77 10.33 13.89 6.35
N LYS A 78 9.14 14.24 6.85
CA LYS A 78 8.99 15.20 7.96
C LYS A 78 9.71 14.74 9.23
N MET A 79 9.66 13.45 9.55
CA MET A 79 10.41 12.89 10.68
C MET A 79 11.92 12.95 10.48
N GLU A 80 12.40 12.68 9.26
CA GLU A 80 13.82 12.85 8.91
C GLU A 80 14.27 14.30 8.98
N ASP A 81 13.45 15.24 8.51
CA ASP A 81 13.74 16.67 8.61
C ASP A 81 13.81 17.11 10.09
N LEU A 82 12.91 16.64 10.95
CA LEU A 82 12.94 16.94 12.38
C LEU A 82 14.20 16.39 13.08
N ILE A 83 14.69 15.22 12.67
CA ILE A 83 15.89 14.60 13.26
C ILE A 83 17.18 15.16 12.64
N GLY A 84 17.11 15.61 11.38
CA GLY A 84 18.21 16.22 10.64
C GLY A 84 18.38 17.72 10.89
N GLN A 85 17.35 18.42 11.39
CA GLN A 85 17.44 19.79 11.89
C GLN A 85 18.05 19.83 13.31
N GLU A 86 19.33 19.50 13.42
CA GLU A 86 20.30 19.95 14.45
C GLU A 86 21.74 19.65 14.02
#